data_AF-A0A518K1P8-F1
#
_entry.id   AF-A0A518K1P8-F1
#
_cell.length_a   1.000
_cell.length_b   1.000
_cell.length_c   1.000
_cell.angle_alpha   90.00
_cell.angle_beta   90.00
_cell.angle_gamma   90.00
#
_symmetry.space_group_name_H-M   'P 1'
#
loop_
_entity.id
_entity.type
_entity.pdbx_description
1 polymer ?
#
loop_
_entity_poly.entity_id
_entity_poly.type
_entity_poly.pdbx_seq_one_letter_code
_entity_poly.pdbx_strand_id
1 'polypeptide(L)'
;MNEHQRPPRSGDLHSNINCDPAGYIAAGLSIIPLRLDGSKAPAIKSWLPYRQRFANPEELRAWFAQPAGIGLVCGLQSGGLEVFDFDHEADATFTAWLERLPASTRGRLCVCETGGYGFHVVYRCREVCGNCKLAMTDGKPAKVLIETRGEGGYIVAVGSPAEVHPSGNLYAQVLGELLPSVPTFSPDERKAMFIAAAALDRRADPLAEYRRRADRRDTSPTTVDTSTPWGDFDARADWLDILQPAGWNTTDGITWTRPGKSFGTSAKIVNAENGVQVLTVFSSSAEHLAAEGVGHRTWGPFAAYAAINHGGDRRAAARAIRAMGYGGASK
;
A
#
# COMPACT_ATOMS: atom_id res chain seq x y z
N MET A 1 -7.29 5.63 29.55
CA MET A 1 -8.50 6.35 29.09
C MET A 1 -9.71 5.53 29.51
N ASN A 2 -10.60 6.15 30.31
CA ASN A 2 -11.88 5.57 30.74
C ASN A 2 -12.86 5.51 29.56
N GLU A 3 -13.79 4.55 29.58
CA GLU A 3 -14.69 4.13 28.49
C GLU A 3 -15.66 5.20 27.94
N HIS A 4 -15.67 6.44 28.44
CA HIS A 4 -16.64 7.48 28.05
C HIS A 4 -16.02 8.84 27.72
N GLN A 5 -14.72 8.91 27.45
CA GLN A 5 -14.07 10.16 27.08
C GLN A 5 -14.09 10.36 25.56
N ARG A 6 -14.64 11.49 25.12
CA ARG A 6 -14.55 11.99 23.74
C ARG A 6 -13.09 11.89 23.25
N PRO A 7 -12.85 11.53 21.97
CA PRO A 7 -11.50 11.52 21.41
C PRO A 7 -10.77 12.85 21.64
N PRO A 8 -9.46 12.84 21.89
CA PRO A 8 -8.71 14.05 22.17
C PRO A 8 -8.70 14.96 20.93
N ARG A 9 -8.89 16.27 21.14
CA ARG A 9 -8.98 17.28 20.08
C ARG A 9 -7.92 18.37 20.29
N SER A 10 -7.47 19.00 19.20
CA SER A 10 -6.43 20.04 19.28
C SER A 10 -6.84 21.26 20.09
N GLY A 11 -8.14 21.56 20.15
CA GLY A 11 -8.69 22.63 21.00
C GLY A 11 -8.45 22.42 22.50
N ASP A 12 -8.10 21.20 22.92
CA ASP A 12 -7.82 20.85 24.31
C ASP A 12 -6.31 20.99 24.66
N LEU A 13 -5.45 21.28 23.67
CA LEU A 13 -3.99 21.36 23.85
C LEU A 13 -3.53 22.79 24.16
N HIS A 14 -2.61 22.93 25.11
CA HIS A 14 -2.02 24.21 25.50
C HIS A 14 -0.72 24.56 24.75
N SER A 15 -0.20 23.69 23.88
CA SER A 15 1.08 23.88 23.20
C SER A 15 1.03 23.38 21.75
N ASN A 16 1.42 24.24 20.81
CA ASN A 16 1.66 23.84 19.42
C ASN A 16 2.98 23.08 19.32
N ILE A 17 2.91 21.84 18.84
CA ILE A 17 4.10 21.04 18.53
C ILE A 17 4.66 21.55 17.20
N ASN A 18 5.90 22.01 17.22
CA ASN A 18 6.59 22.50 16.04
C ASN A 18 7.51 21.38 15.52
N CYS A 19 6.97 20.45 14.74
CA CYS A 19 7.78 19.51 13.97
C CYS A 19 8.26 20.18 12.69
N ASP A 20 9.56 20.13 12.40
CA ASP A 20 10.13 20.68 11.18
C ASP A 20 10.64 19.58 10.23
N PRO A 21 10.93 19.91 8.95
CA PRO A 21 11.45 18.96 7.97
C PRO A 21 12.73 18.22 8.42
N ALA A 22 13.63 18.91 9.13
CA ALA A 22 14.90 18.35 9.56
C ALA A 22 14.73 17.29 10.65
N GLY A 23 13.82 17.53 11.61
CA GLY A 23 13.48 16.59 12.66
C GLY A 23 12.88 15.30 12.12
N TYR A 24 11.99 15.39 11.12
CA TYR A 24 11.42 14.19 10.48
C TYR A 24 12.50 13.34 9.78
N ILE A 25 13.40 13.97 9.03
CA ILE A 25 14.52 13.27 8.38
C ILE A 25 15.46 12.63 9.42
N ALA A 26 15.81 13.36 10.48
CA ALA A 26 16.66 12.84 11.55
C ALA A 26 16.02 11.64 12.27
N ALA A 27 14.69 11.59 12.34
CA ALA A 27 13.94 10.44 12.85
C ALA A 27 13.81 9.28 11.86
N GLY A 28 14.39 9.37 10.66
CA GLY A 28 14.33 8.34 9.62
C GLY A 28 13.00 8.31 8.88
N LEU A 29 12.32 9.46 8.73
CA LEU A 29 11.08 9.59 7.97
C LEU A 29 11.37 10.31 6.65
N SER A 30 11.01 9.68 5.53
CA SER A 30 11.14 10.28 4.21
C SER A 30 10.04 11.31 4.01
N ILE A 31 10.42 12.50 3.54
CA ILE A 31 9.50 13.62 3.38
C ILE A 31 9.50 14.17 1.96
N ILE A 32 8.38 14.80 1.59
CA ILE A 32 8.19 15.52 0.33
C ILE A 32 7.48 16.86 0.60
N PRO A 33 7.70 17.89 -0.24
CA PRO A 33 6.98 19.15 -0.09
C PRO A 33 5.56 19.01 -0.66
N LEU A 34 4.60 19.61 0.01
CA LEU A 34 3.21 19.68 -0.42
C LEU A 34 2.82 21.12 -0.78
N ARG A 35 1.87 21.25 -1.69
CA ARG A 35 1.32 22.54 -2.11
C ARG A 35 0.50 23.18 -1.00
N LEU A 36 0.54 24.50 -0.95
CA LEU A 36 -0.26 25.34 -0.06
C LEU A 36 -1.48 25.92 -0.78
N ASP A 37 -2.17 25.07 -1.55
CA ASP A 37 -3.36 25.40 -2.36
C ASP A 37 -4.59 24.58 -1.92
N GLY A 38 -4.53 23.94 -0.75
CA GLY A 38 -5.55 23.04 -0.23
C GLY A 38 -5.61 21.67 -0.93
N SER A 39 -4.76 21.38 -1.93
CA SER A 39 -4.85 20.10 -2.66
C SER A 39 -4.24 18.91 -1.91
N LYS A 40 -3.38 19.17 -0.90
CA LYS A 40 -2.49 18.16 -0.27
C LYS A 40 -1.59 17.43 -1.28
N ALA A 41 -1.46 17.94 -2.51
CA ALA A 41 -0.66 17.33 -3.56
C ALA A 41 0.81 17.71 -3.41
N PRO A 42 1.74 16.91 -3.95
CA PRO A 42 3.15 17.25 -3.92
C PRO A 42 3.44 18.53 -4.73
N ALA A 43 4.33 19.37 -4.20
CA ALA A 43 4.83 20.57 -4.88
C ALA A 43 5.92 20.28 -5.92
N ILE A 44 6.19 19.00 -6.18
CA ILE A 44 7.22 18.51 -7.11
C ILE A 44 6.60 17.62 -8.20
N LYS A 45 7.29 17.53 -9.35
CA LYS A 45 6.81 16.78 -10.52
C LYS A 45 6.54 15.29 -10.23
N SER A 46 7.41 14.67 -9.43
CA SER A 46 7.25 13.27 -9.03
C SER A 46 7.80 13.06 -7.63
N TRP A 47 6.97 12.47 -6.78
CA TRP A 47 7.35 12.08 -5.43
C TRP A 47 7.76 10.60 -5.33
N LEU A 48 7.51 9.82 -6.39
CA LEU A 48 7.77 8.38 -6.42
C LEU A 48 9.21 7.97 -6.04
N PRO A 49 10.27 8.71 -6.42
CA PRO A 49 11.62 8.36 -6.01
C PRO A 49 11.81 8.34 -4.48
N TYR A 50 11.05 9.15 -3.74
CA TYR A 50 11.18 9.26 -2.28
C TYR A 50 10.53 8.10 -1.52
N ARG A 51 9.99 7.12 -2.24
CA ARG A 51 9.60 5.79 -1.72
C ARG A 51 10.78 4.83 -1.62
N GLN A 52 11.93 5.16 -2.21
CA GLN A 52 13.10 4.27 -2.27
C GLN A 52 14.40 4.96 -1.83
N ARG A 53 14.37 6.28 -1.64
CA ARG A 53 15.49 7.05 -1.07
C ARG A 53 14.98 8.24 -0.28
N PHE A 54 15.82 8.78 0.58
CA PHE A 54 15.59 10.10 1.20
C PHE A 54 15.90 11.23 0.20
N ALA A 55 15.26 12.37 0.42
CA ALA A 55 15.68 13.62 -0.20
C ALA A 55 17.06 14.01 0.31
N ASN A 56 17.91 14.51 -0.59
CA ASN A 56 19.23 14.97 -0.23
C ASN A 56 19.17 16.41 0.36
N PRO A 57 20.25 16.91 0.99
CA PRO A 57 20.23 18.23 1.61
C PRO A 57 19.95 19.40 0.65
N GLU A 58 20.31 19.28 -0.63
CA GLU A 58 20.05 20.31 -1.63
C GLU A 58 18.57 20.34 -2.03
N GLU A 59 17.96 19.18 -2.24
CA GLU A 59 16.51 19.04 -2.49
C GLU A 59 15.71 19.64 -1.33
N LEU A 60 16.06 19.28 -0.09
CA LEU A 60 15.39 19.81 1.12
C LEU A 60 15.52 21.34 1.21
N ARG A 61 16.72 21.89 1.00
CA ARG A 61 16.92 23.35 1.00
C ARG A 61 16.09 24.02 -0.10
N ALA A 62 16.07 23.46 -1.30
CA ALA A 62 15.31 24.04 -2.41
C ALA A 62 13.80 24.01 -2.15
N TRP A 63 13.27 22.91 -1.61
CA TRP A 63 11.85 22.74 -1.36
C TRP A 63 11.30 23.64 -0.25
N PHE A 64 12.08 23.81 0.81
CA PHE A 64 11.68 24.56 1.99
C PHE A 64 12.34 25.95 2.06
N ALA A 65 12.93 26.43 0.96
CA ALA A 65 13.37 27.83 0.80
C ALA A 65 12.19 28.80 0.79
N GLN A 66 11.00 28.30 0.44
CA GLN A 66 9.73 28.98 0.56
C GLN A 66 8.78 28.11 1.39
N PRO A 67 7.73 28.69 2.00
CA PRO A 67 6.73 27.91 2.73
C PRO A 67 6.14 26.79 1.86
N ALA A 68 6.15 25.57 2.41
CA ALA A 68 5.57 24.37 1.80
C ALA A 68 4.99 23.47 2.89
N GLY A 69 3.99 22.67 2.55
CA GLY A 69 3.51 21.62 3.43
C GLY A 69 4.51 20.46 3.50
N ILE A 70 4.40 19.63 4.53
CA ILE A 70 5.28 18.47 4.73
C ILE A 70 4.45 17.21 4.53
N GLY A 71 4.85 16.39 3.57
CA GLY A 71 4.28 15.06 3.34
C GLY A 71 5.21 13.99 3.90
N LEU A 72 4.74 13.12 4.79
CA LEU A 72 5.49 11.94 5.23
C LEU A 72 5.20 10.77 4.29
N VAL A 73 6.22 10.30 3.60
CA VAL A 73 6.14 9.10 2.76
C VAL A 73 6.01 7.89 3.68
N CYS A 74 4.98 7.08 3.48
CA CYS A 74 4.73 5.87 4.26
C CYS A 74 5.45 4.65 3.64
N GLY A 75 5.55 3.57 4.39
CA GLY A 75 6.18 2.33 3.97
C GLY A 75 7.60 2.14 4.50
N LEU A 76 8.32 1.19 3.88
CA LEU A 76 9.61 0.72 4.38
C LEU A 76 10.68 1.82 4.40
N GLN A 77 10.65 2.74 3.44
CA GLN A 77 11.58 3.86 3.35
C GLN A 77 11.58 4.74 4.60
N SER A 78 10.46 4.82 5.31
CA SER A 78 10.29 5.60 6.54
C SER A 78 10.38 4.74 7.81
N GLY A 79 11.10 3.62 7.72
CA GLY A 79 11.25 2.65 8.81
C GLY A 79 9.99 1.84 9.07
N GLY A 80 9.20 1.56 8.04
CA GLY A 80 7.94 0.84 8.16
C GLY A 80 6.80 1.69 8.71
N LEU A 81 6.77 2.98 8.36
CA LEU A 81 5.70 3.90 8.74
C LEU A 81 4.38 3.46 8.10
N GLU A 82 3.34 3.29 8.92
CA GLU A 82 1.98 3.05 8.46
C GLU A 82 1.01 3.87 9.32
N VAL A 83 -0.12 4.25 8.73
CA VAL A 83 -1.09 5.14 9.36
C VAL A 83 -2.49 4.55 9.18
N PHE A 84 -3.26 4.47 10.27
CA PHE A 84 -4.71 4.34 10.15
C PHE A 84 -5.33 5.73 10.00
N ASP A 85 -6.11 5.92 8.94
CA ASP A 85 -6.75 7.16 8.54
C ASP A 85 -8.27 7.04 8.77
N PHE A 86 -8.76 7.77 9.77
CA PHE A 86 -10.17 7.86 10.17
C PHE A 86 -10.74 9.18 9.66
N ASP A 87 -11.68 9.14 8.72
CA ASP A 87 -12.19 10.36 8.08
C ASP A 87 -13.70 10.52 8.27
N HIS A 88 -14.50 9.62 7.68
CA HIS A 88 -15.96 9.68 7.84
C HIS A 88 -16.39 9.12 9.20
N GLU A 89 -17.31 9.83 9.89
CA GLU A 89 -17.76 9.50 11.25
C GLU A 89 -16.58 9.27 12.22
N ALA A 90 -15.52 10.08 12.08
CA ALA A 90 -14.23 9.85 12.73
C ALA A 90 -14.33 9.67 14.25
N ASP A 91 -15.09 10.51 14.96
CA ASP A 91 -15.22 10.41 16.43
C ASP A 91 -15.81 9.07 16.87
N ALA A 92 -16.95 8.68 16.29
CA ALA A 92 -17.63 7.44 16.63
C ALA A 92 -16.79 6.22 16.21
N THR A 93 -16.20 6.26 15.01
CA THR A 93 -15.40 5.17 14.46
C THR A 93 -14.10 4.97 15.22
N PHE A 94 -13.39 6.05 15.56
CA PHE A 94 -12.16 6.00 16.33
C PHE A 94 -12.42 5.47 17.75
N THR A 95 -13.49 5.94 18.40
CA THR A 95 -13.87 5.46 19.75
C THR A 95 -14.18 3.96 19.74
N ALA A 96 -15.04 3.52 18.82
CA ALA A 96 -15.40 2.10 18.69
C ALA A 96 -14.21 1.20 18.32
N TRP A 97 -13.24 1.74 17.56
CA TRP A 97 -12.00 1.03 17.26
C TRP A 97 -11.11 0.92 18.49
N LEU A 98 -10.94 2.03 19.22
CA LEU A 98 -10.11 2.11 20.41
C LEU A 98 -10.58 1.13 21.50
N GLU A 99 -11.90 1.03 21.72
CA GLU A 99 -12.53 0.11 22.69
C GLU A 99 -12.20 -1.37 22.42
N ARG A 100 -11.92 -1.72 21.17
CA ARG A 100 -11.56 -3.10 20.78
C ARG A 100 -10.09 -3.44 21.01
N LEU A 101 -9.27 -2.46 21.40
CA LEU A 101 -7.83 -2.65 21.56
C LEU A 101 -7.44 -2.95 23.02
N PRO A 102 -6.44 -3.83 23.23
CA PRO A 102 -5.83 -4.02 24.55
C PRO A 102 -5.31 -2.71 25.14
N ALA A 103 -5.38 -2.56 26.46
CA ALA A 103 -4.90 -1.36 27.15
C ALA A 103 -3.42 -1.05 26.87
N SER A 104 -2.59 -2.10 26.72
CA SER A 104 -1.18 -2.01 26.35
C SER A 104 -0.95 -1.40 24.97
N THR A 105 -1.85 -1.66 24.01
CA THR A 105 -1.83 -1.06 22.68
C THR A 105 -2.30 0.40 22.75
N ARG A 106 -3.42 0.65 23.44
CA ARG A 106 -4.00 1.99 23.58
C ARG A 106 -3.02 3.01 24.20
N GLY A 107 -2.24 2.58 25.19
CA GLY A 107 -1.29 3.44 25.89
C GLY A 107 -0.09 3.90 25.05
N ARG A 108 0.13 3.32 23.86
CA ARG A 108 1.28 3.62 22.99
C ARG A 108 0.88 4.29 21.66
N LEU A 109 -0.39 4.58 21.47
CA LEU A 109 -0.86 5.20 20.21
C LEU A 109 -0.32 6.62 20.08
N CYS A 110 0.16 6.96 18.89
CA CYS A 110 0.42 8.34 18.47
C CYS A 110 -0.72 8.78 17.55
N VAL A 111 -1.50 9.78 17.98
CA VAL A 111 -2.71 10.21 17.27
C VAL A 111 -2.58 11.66 16.87
N CYS A 112 -2.83 11.95 15.60
CA CYS A 112 -2.91 13.29 15.04
C CYS A 112 -4.32 13.56 14.55
N GLU A 113 -4.91 14.67 14.98
CA GLU A 113 -6.10 15.22 14.37
C GLU A 113 -5.75 15.79 12.99
N THR A 114 -6.58 15.48 11.99
CA THR A 114 -6.39 15.94 10.62
C THR A 114 -7.07 17.28 10.38
N GLY A 115 -6.70 17.99 9.30
CA GLY A 115 -7.40 19.24 8.93
C GLY A 115 -8.90 19.06 8.64
N GLY A 116 -9.37 17.84 8.37
CA GLY A 116 -10.78 17.49 8.21
C GLY A 116 -11.49 17.08 9.50
N TYR A 117 -10.83 17.23 10.67
CA TYR A 117 -11.28 16.72 11.96
C TYR A 117 -11.39 15.17 12.05
N GLY A 118 -10.69 14.48 11.16
CA GLY A 118 -10.42 13.05 11.27
C GLY A 118 -9.24 12.74 12.19
N PHE A 119 -8.80 11.49 12.20
CA PHE A 119 -7.63 11.04 12.96
C PHE A 119 -6.65 10.24 12.10
N HIS A 120 -5.36 10.55 12.22
CA HIS A 120 -4.27 9.69 11.82
C HIS A 120 -3.70 9.00 13.06
N VAL A 121 -3.68 7.67 13.08
CA VAL A 121 -2.91 6.90 14.07
C VAL A 121 -1.60 6.47 13.42
N VAL A 122 -0.51 7.12 13.83
CA VAL A 122 0.81 7.01 13.21
C VAL A 122 1.66 6.01 13.97
N TYR A 123 2.25 5.05 13.27
CA TYR A 123 3.09 4.03 13.90
C TYR A 123 4.10 3.40 12.94
N ARG A 124 5.04 2.64 13.48
CA ARG A 124 5.98 1.80 12.72
C ARG A 124 5.70 0.32 12.93
N CYS A 125 5.89 -0.47 11.88
CA CYS A 125 5.92 -1.92 11.94
C CYS A 125 6.90 -2.46 10.91
N ARG A 126 7.61 -3.55 11.24
CA ARG A 126 8.49 -4.24 10.27
C ARG A 126 7.72 -4.87 9.09
N GLU A 127 6.42 -5.10 9.28
CA GLU A 127 5.48 -5.59 8.28
C GLU A 127 4.46 -4.49 7.98
N VAL A 128 4.51 -3.93 6.77
CA VAL A 128 3.60 -2.89 6.28
C VAL A 128 2.83 -3.40 5.07
N CYS A 129 1.61 -2.93 4.87
CA CYS A 129 0.85 -3.13 3.64
C CYS A 129 0.84 -1.86 2.81
N GLY A 130 0.25 -1.93 1.61
CA GLY A 130 -0.09 -0.73 0.85
C GLY A 130 -1.36 -0.07 1.38
N ASN A 131 -1.85 0.93 0.67
CA ASN A 131 -3.10 1.60 1.04
C ASN A 131 -4.29 0.63 0.95
N CYS A 132 -5.01 0.45 2.06
CA CYS A 132 -6.13 -0.49 2.14
C CYS A 132 -7.34 0.13 2.84
N LYS A 133 -8.53 -0.02 2.25
CA LYS A 133 -9.80 0.35 2.89
C LYS A 133 -10.24 -0.78 3.81
N LEU A 134 -10.27 -0.52 5.11
CA LEU A 134 -10.54 -1.53 6.14
C LEU A 134 -11.99 -1.56 6.60
N ALA A 135 -12.63 -0.39 6.66
CA ALA A 135 -14.04 -0.26 7.04
C ALA A 135 -14.75 0.78 6.18
N MET A 136 -15.98 0.48 5.78
CA MET A 136 -16.82 1.38 4.99
C MET A 136 -18.26 1.38 5.50
N THR A 137 -19.02 2.42 5.15
CA THR A 137 -20.47 2.45 5.36
C THR A 137 -21.21 1.48 4.44
N ASP A 138 -22.44 1.15 4.79
CA ASP A 138 -23.38 0.32 4.02
C ASP A 138 -24.14 1.09 2.91
N GLY A 139 -23.94 2.41 2.84
CA GLY A 139 -24.61 3.30 1.89
C GLY A 139 -24.19 3.11 0.43
N LYS A 140 -24.93 3.76 -0.49
CA LYS A 140 -24.63 3.82 -1.93
C LYS A 140 -24.55 5.28 -2.37
N PRO A 141 -23.35 5.84 -2.63
CA PRO A 141 -22.04 5.20 -2.56
C PRO A 141 -21.57 4.96 -1.12
N ALA A 142 -20.82 3.88 -0.91
CA ALA A 142 -20.19 3.58 0.38
C ALA A 142 -19.06 4.58 0.65
N LYS A 143 -19.00 5.09 1.88
CA LYS A 143 -17.96 6.02 2.35
C LYS A 143 -16.92 5.26 3.15
N VAL A 144 -15.65 5.69 3.07
CA VAL A 144 -14.56 5.09 3.82
C VAL A 144 -14.62 5.58 5.27
N LEU A 145 -14.67 4.66 6.22
CA LEU A 145 -14.61 4.95 7.65
C LEU A 145 -13.16 4.88 8.14
N ILE A 146 -12.45 3.81 7.76
CA ILE A 146 -11.05 3.57 8.10
C ILE A 146 -10.32 3.08 6.86
N GLU A 147 -9.21 3.73 6.52
CA GLU A 147 -8.23 3.19 5.60
C GLU A 147 -6.81 3.22 6.19
N THR A 148 -5.89 2.61 5.48
CA THR A 148 -4.47 2.65 5.81
C THR A 148 -3.71 3.45 4.77
N ARG A 149 -2.68 4.18 5.23
CA ARG A 149 -1.63 4.74 4.41
C ARG A 149 -0.34 4.01 4.75
N GLY A 150 0.13 3.20 3.81
CA GLY A 150 1.31 2.36 3.98
C GLY A 150 2.25 2.49 2.79
N GLU A 151 2.83 1.39 2.33
CA GLU A 151 3.71 1.38 1.16
C GLU A 151 3.03 2.01 -0.08
N GLY A 152 3.68 2.98 -0.70
CA GLY A 152 3.12 3.73 -1.82
C GLY A 152 2.07 4.78 -1.46
N GLY A 153 1.92 5.10 -0.17
CA GLY A 153 1.14 6.25 0.32
C GLY A 153 2.02 7.33 0.95
N TYR A 154 1.42 8.49 1.19
CA TYR A 154 1.98 9.52 2.05
C TYR A 154 0.84 10.20 2.84
N ILE A 155 1.17 10.86 3.95
CA ILE A 155 0.24 11.67 4.74
C ILE A 155 0.76 13.10 4.91
N VAL A 156 -0.13 14.04 5.21
CA VAL A 156 0.28 15.38 5.67
C VAL A 156 0.83 15.26 7.10
N ALA A 157 1.97 15.88 7.37
CA ALA A 157 2.62 15.88 8.67
C ALA A 157 2.10 17.01 9.58
N VAL A 158 2.19 16.79 10.88
CA VAL A 158 2.13 17.87 11.88
C VAL A 158 3.23 18.88 11.60
N GLY A 159 2.96 20.17 11.81
CA GLY A 159 3.88 21.26 11.43
C GLY A 159 3.73 21.77 9.99
N SER A 160 2.85 21.15 9.18
CA SER A 160 2.46 21.72 7.88
C SER A 160 1.63 22.99 8.07
N PRO A 161 1.80 24.03 7.21
CA PRO A 161 0.92 25.19 7.18
C PRO A 161 -0.53 24.79 6.89
N ALA A 162 -1.49 25.55 7.42
CA ALA A 162 -2.91 25.19 7.36
C ALA A 162 -3.47 25.18 5.93
N GLU A 163 -2.84 25.97 5.04
CA GLU A 163 -3.14 26.09 3.62
C GLU A 163 -2.89 24.80 2.83
N VAL A 164 -2.23 23.80 3.42
CA VAL A 164 -2.11 22.47 2.80
C VAL A 164 -3.47 21.76 2.68
N HIS A 165 -4.42 22.09 3.57
CA HIS A 165 -5.74 21.47 3.65
C HIS A 165 -6.83 22.46 3.19
N PRO A 166 -7.85 22.02 2.44
CA PRO A 166 -8.86 22.94 1.90
C PRO A 166 -9.77 23.58 2.97
N SER A 167 -9.75 23.07 4.21
CA SER A 167 -10.46 23.67 5.35
C SER A 167 -9.70 24.81 6.01
N GLY A 168 -8.40 24.97 5.75
CA GLY A 168 -7.55 25.93 6.47
C GLY A 168 -7.28 25.55 7.94
N ASN A 169 -7.47 24.28 8.32
CA ASN A 169 -7.14 23.78 9.66
C ASN A 169 -5.76 23.13 9.69
N LEU A 170 -5.09 23.22 10.83
CA LEU A 170 -3.81 22.56 11.09
C LEU A 170 -3.99 21.05 11.32
N TYR A 171 -2.93 20.30 11.01
CA TYR A 171 -2.75 18.95 11.55
C TYR A 171 -2.06 19.06 12.91
N ALA A 172 -2.62 18.42 13.93
CA ALA A 172 -2.16 18.56 15.31
C ALA A 172 -2.05 17.20 16.00
N GLN A 173 -0.94 16.93 16.66
CA GLN A 173 -0.81 15.73 17.49
C GLN A 173 -1.58 15.90 18.80
N VAL A 174 -2.51 14.99 19.07
CA VAL A 174 -3.45 15.05 20.20
C VAL A 174 -3.23 13.94 21.23
N LEU A 175 -2.41 12.94 20.91
CA LEU A 175 -2.07 11.84 21.82
C LEU A 175 -0.69 11.24 21.50
N GLY A 176 -0.04 10.71 22.54
CA GLY A 176 1.14 9.86 22.44
C GLY A 176 2.45 10.59 22.69
N GLU A 177 3.56 9.87 22.48
CA GLU A 177 4.90 10.45 22.49
C GLU A 177 5.05 11.46 21.35
N LEU A 178 5.70 12.59 21.62
CA LEU A 178 5.81 13.69 20.66
C LEU A 178 6.52 13.26 19.36
N LEU A 179 5.89 13.59 18.22
CA LEU A 179 6.55 13.50 16.92
C LEU A 179 7.81 14.39 16.91
N PRO A 180 8.87 13.99 16.17
CA PRO A 180 8.92 12.93 15.16
C PRO A 180 9.24 11.52 15.69
N SER A 181 9.24 11.30 17.01
CA SER A 181 9.36 9.94 17.57
C SER A 181 8.09 9.14 17.26
N VAL A 182 8.23 8.00 16.57
CA VAL A 182 7.09 7.17 16.13
C VAL A 182 7.11 5.83 16.87
N PRO A 183 6.02 5.45 17.56
CA PRO A 183 5.95 4.19 18.29
C PRO A 183 6.02 2.99 17.33
N THR A 184 6.74 1.95 17.74
CA THR A 184 6.84 0.68 16.99
C THR A 184 5.90 -0.36 17.57
N PHE A 185 5.16 -1.04 16.70
CA PHE A 185 4.28 -2.16 17.04
C PHE A 185 4.80 -3.45 16.39
N SER A 186 4.61 -4.57 17.08
CA SER A 186 4.90 -5.88 16.50
C SER A 186 3.89 -6.22 15.39
N PRO A 187 4.20 -7.16 14.49
CA PRO A 187 3.24 -7.66 13.50
C PRO A 187 1.93 -8.17 14.11
N ASP A 188 1.98 -8.79 15.29
CA ASP A 188 0.78 -9.29 15.97
C ASP A 188 -0.07 -8.16 16.54
N GLU A 189 0.55 -7.15 17.13
CA GLU A 189 -0.15 -5.95 17.62
C GLU A 189 -0.79 -5.19 16.45
N ARG A 190 -0.05 -5.05 15.35
CA ARG A 190 -0.57 -4.51 14.09
C ARG A 190 -1.76 -5.32 13.60
N LYS A 191 -1.64 -6.65 13.55
CA LYS A 191 -2.74 -7.54 13.14
C LYS A 191 -3.98 -7.34 14.01
N ALA A 192 -3.82 -7.20 15.33
CA ALA A 192 -4.93 -6.90 16.23
C ALA A 192 -5.59 -5.55 15.91
N MET A 193 -4.81 -4.50 15.63
CA MET A 193 -5.34 -3.20 15.19
C MET A 193 -6.12 -3.29 13.87
N PHE A 194 -5.64 -4.08 12.91
CA PHE A 194 -6.35 -4.34 11.65
C PHE A 194 -7.66 -5.11 11.85
N ILE A 195 -7.67 -6.15 12.69
CA ILE A 195 -8.87 -6.92 13.01
C ILE A 195 -9.92 -6.01 13.67
N ALA A 196 -9.49 -5.17 14.62
CA ALA A 196 -10.37 -4.20 15.27
C ALA A 196 -10.98 -3.22 14.27
N ALA A 197 -10.20 -2.74 13.29
CA ALA A 197 -10.69 -1.84 12.25
C ALA A 197 -11.67 -2.54 11.30
N ALA A 198 -11.32 -3.74 10.81
CA ALA A 198 -12.16 -4.50 9.89
C ALA A 198 -13.51 -4.89 10.51
N ALA A 199 -13.58 -5.09 11.83
CA ALA A 199 -14.81 -5.37 12.55
C ALA A 199 -15.83 -4.21 12.53
N LEU A 200 -15.43 -3.01 12.08
CA LEU A 200 -16.28 -1.84 11.94
C LEU A 200 -16.80 -1.64 10.50
N ASP A 201 -16.46 -2.54 9.59
CA ASP A 201 -17.03 -2.52 8.24
C ASP A 201 -18.53 -2.86 8.28
N ARG A 202 -19.35 -1.98 7.70
CA ARG A 202 -20.81 -2.11 7.72
C ARG A 202 -21.37 -2.67 6.41
N ARG A 203 -20.52 -2.90 5.40
CA ARG A 203 -20.97 -3.48 4.13
C ARG A 203 -21.57 -4.87 4.37
N ALA A 204 -22.71 -5.14 3.73
CA ALA A 204 -23.44 -6.39 3.91
C ALA A 204 -22.66 -7.66 3.50
N ASP A 205 -21.75 -7.54 2.52
CA ASP A 205 -20.85 -8.62 2.13
C ASP A 205 -19.50 -8.06 1.62
N PRO A 206 -18.57 -7.72 2.53
CA PRO A 206 -17.25 -7.21 2.18
C PRO A 206 -16.45 -8.22 1.35
N LEU A 207 -16.66 -9.51 1.61
CA LEU A 207 -15.96 -10.61 0.95
C LEU A 207 -16.45 -10.81 -0.49
N ALA A 208 -17.75 -10.71 -0.77
CA ALA A 208 -18.25 -10.73 -2.15
C ALA A 208 -17.84 -9.49 -2.93
N GLU A 209 -17.71 -8.31 -2.31
CA GLU A 209 -17.13 -7.16 -3.00
C GLU A 209 -15.64 -7.37 -3.32
N TYR A 210 -14.87 -7.93 -2.38
CA TYR A 210 -13.49 -8.33 -2.62
C TYR A 210 -13.39 -9.36 -3.77
N ARG A 211 -14.19 -10.43 -3.73
CA ARG A 211 -14.27 -11.45 -4.79
C ARG A 211 -14.66 -10.83 -6.13
N ARG A 212 -15.73 -10.03 -6.20
CA ARG A 212 -16.13 -9.32 -7.43
C ARG A 212 -15.02 -8.43 -7.99
N ARG A 213 -14.19 -7.80 -7.15
CA ARG A 213 -13.03 -7.00 -7.59
C ARG A 213 -11.84 -7.85 -8.00
N ALA A 214 -11.68 -9.05 -7.43
CA ALA A 214 -10.73 -10.05 -7.89
C ALA A 214 -11.17 -10.61 -9.25
N ASP A 215 -12.43 -11.05 -9.36
CA ASP A 215 -13.03 -11.56 -10.60
C ASP A 215 -13.01 -10.54 -11.74
N ARG A 216 -13.25 -9.25 -11.44
CA ARG A 216 -13.12 -8.16 -12.43
C ARG A 216 -11.69 -7.87 -12.86
N ARG A 217 -10.70 -8.19 -12.02
CA ARG A 217 -9.27 -8.14 -12.39
C ARG A 217 -8.84 -9.38 -13.18
N ASP A 218 -9.64 -10.45 -13.11
CA ASP A 218 -9.37 -11.76 -13.69
C ASP A 218 -10.22 -12.08 -14.94
N THR A 219 -10.76 -11.05 -15.62
CA THR A 219 -11.45 -11.23 -16.91
C THR A 219 -10.44 -11.50 -18.03
N SER A 220 -9.77 -12.65 -17.99
CA SER A 220 -9.28 -13.32 -19.20
C SER A 220 -10.18 -14.52 -19.50
N PRO A 221 -10.44 -14.87 -20.78
CA PRO A 221 -11.42 -15.88 -21.14
C PRO A 221 -11.09 -17.25 -20.54
N THR A 222 -12.13 -17.92 -20.04
CA THR A 222 -12.13 -19.20 -19.31
C THR A 222 -11.78 -20.44 -20.13
N THR A 223 -11.41 -20.28 -21.41
CA THR A 223 -10.86 -21.36 -22.26
C THR A 223 -9.64 -20.83 -23.02
N VAL A 224 -8.51 -21.53 -22.95
CA VAL A 224 -7.30 -21.17 -23.71
C VAL A 224 -7.59 -21.36 -25.19
N ASP A 225 -7.79 -20.26 -25.90
CA ASP A 225 -7.91 -20.26 -27.36
C ASP A 225 -6.54 -20.46 -28.00
N THR A 226 -6.18 -21.72 -28.23
CA THR A 226 -4.91 -22.12 -28.86
C THR A 226 -4.81 -21.74 -30.33
N SER A 227 -5.87 -21.20 -30.95
CA SER A 227 -5.79 -20.64 -32.31
C SER A 227 -4.98 -19.34 -32.37
N THR A 228 -4.72 -18.74 -31.21
CA THR A 228 -3.92 -17.53 -31.06
C THR A 228 -2.51 -17.86 -30.59
N PRO A 229 -1.47 -17.09 -30.99
CA PRO A 229 -0.11 -17.30 -30.52
C PRO A 229 0.04 -17.26 -29.00
N TRP A 230 -0.69 -16.37 -28.33
CA TRP A 230 -0.64 -16.26 -26.87
C TRP A 230 -1.38 -17.41 -26.17
N GLY A 231 -2.48 -17.92 -26.74
CA GLY A 231 -3.13 -19.12 -26.20
C GLY A 231 -2.30 -20.37 -26.42
N ASP A 232 -1.65 -20.51 -27.59
CA ASP A 232 -0.68 -21.59 -27.84
C ASP A 232 0.54 -21.49 -26.90
N PHE A 233 1.00 -20.28 -26.59
CA PHE A 233 2.03 -20.04 -25.59
C PHE A 233 1.55 -20.40 -24.18
N ASP A 234 0.36 -19.97 -23.77
CA ASP A 234 -0.23 -20.33 -22.46
C ASP A 234 -0.42 -21.84 -22.31
N ALA A 235 -0.63 -22.58 -23.40
CA ALA A 235 -0.78 -24.03 -23.39
C ALA A 235 0.53 -24.81 -23.37
N ARG A 236 1.61 -24.29 -23.99
CA ARG A 236 2.86 -25.03 -24.23
C ARG A 236 4.09 -24.52 -23.47
N ALA A 237 4.09 -23.29 -23.00
CA ALA A 237 5.28 -22.69 -22.40
C ALA A 237 5.63 -23.35 -21.06
N ASP A 238 6.93 -23.55 -20.81
CA ASP A 238 7.45 -23.97 -19.52
C ASP A 238 7.70 -22.74 -18.63
N TRP A 239 7.26 -22.80 -17.36
CA TRP A 239 7.52 -21.76 -16.38
C TRP A 239 9.01 -21.57 -16.09
N LEU A 240 9.85 -22.59 -16.28
CA LEU A 240 11.31 -22.45 -16.15
C LEU A 240 11.87 -21.48 -17.19
N ASP A 241 11.44 -21.60 -18.44
CA ASP A 241 11.90 -20.76 -19.55
C ASP A 241 11.46 -19.29 -19.41
N ILE A 242 10.37 -19.05 -18.68
CA ILE A 242 9.86 -17.69 -18.41
C ILE A 242 10.60 -17.06 -17.23
N LEU A 243 10.80 -17.81 -16.14
CA LEU A 243 11.19 -17.24 -14.85
C LEU A 243 12.71 -17.26 -14.58
N GLN A 244 13.42 -18.33 -14.96
CA GLN A 244 14.87 -18.42 -14.71
C GLN A 244 15.68 -17.32 -15.41
N PRO A 245 15.42 -16.97 -16.69
CA PRO A 245 16.14 -15.87 -17.34
C PRO A 245 15.93 -14.52 -16.66
N ALA A 246 14.81 -14.37 -15.93
CA ALA A 246 14.49 -13.18 -15.15
C ALA A 246 15.08 -13.21 -13.72
N GLY A 247 15.91 -14.20 -13.39
CA GLY A 247 16.60 -14.32 -12.10
C GLY A 247 15.77 -14.95 -10.97
N TRP A 248 14.62 -15.56 -11.30
CA TRP A 248 13.86 -16.35 -10.33
C TRP A 248 14.48 -17.73 -10.18
N ASN A 249 14.49 -18.24 -8.95
CA ASN A 249 15.07 -19.54 -8.64
C ASN A 249 14.04 -20.47 -8.01
N THR A 250 14.15 -21.76 -8.31
CA THR A 250 13.33 -22.84 -7.74
C THR A 250 14.18 -24.10 -7.57
N THR A 251 13.79 -24.97 -6.63
CA THR A 251 14.41 -26.29 -6.43
C THR A 251 13.48 -27.44 -6.81
N ASP A 252 12.19 -27.16 -7.02
CA ASP A 252 11.12 -28.15 -7.23
C ASP A 252 10.23 -27.84 -8.44
N GLY A 253 10.45 -26.72 -9.13
CA GLY A 253 9.63 -26.25 -10.26
C GLY A 253 8.27 -25.66 -9.85
N ILE A 254 7.88 -25.77 -8.58
CA ILE A 254 6.56 -25.38 -8.07
C ILE A 254 6.66 -24.14 -7.20
N THR A 255 7.68 -24.05 -6.34
CA THR A 255 7.91 -22.95 -5.43
C THR A 255 9.07 -22.08 -5.91
N TRP A 256 8.82 -20.78 -6.02
CA TRP A 256 9.71 -19.85 -6.70
C TRP A 256 10.16 -18.74 -5.76
N THR A 257 11.46 -18.46 -5.77
CA THR A 257 12.12 -17.37 -5.05
C THR A 257 12.43 -16.25 -6.03
N ARG A 258 11.98 -15.04 -5.72
CA ARG A 258 12.16 -13.87 -6.60
C ARG A 258 13.63 -13.43 -6.70
N PRO A 259 14.00 -12.67 -7.74
CA PRO A 259 15.31 -12.02 -7.84
C PRO A 259 15.62 -11.17 -6.61
N GLY A 260 16.89 -11.17 -6.19
CA GLY A 260 17.35 -10.40 -5.03
C GLY A 260 16.94 -10.97 -3.66
N LYS A 261 16.37 -12.19 -3.62
CA LYS A 261 16.09 -12.92 -2.37
C LYS A 261 16.83 -14.26 -2.39
N SER A 262 17.57 -14.58 -1.33
CA SER A 262 18.44 -15.76 -1.27
C SER A 262 17.73 -17.05 -0.84
N PHE A 263 16.62 -16.97 -0.10
CA PHE A 263 15.86 -18.13 0.36
C PHE A 263 14.36 -17.86 0.54
N GLY A 264 13.57 -18.94 0.49
CA GLY A 264 12.14 -18.97 0.82
C GLY A 264 11.20 -18.52 -0.30
N THR A 265 9.96 -18.96 -0.27
CA THR A 265 9.00 -18.79 -1.37
C THR A 265 8.50 -17.34 -1.53
N SER A 266 8.39 -16.91 -2.79
CA SER A 266 7.82 -15.62 -3.23
C SER A 266 6.67 -15.80 -4.23
N ALA A 267 6.62 -16.94 -4.92
CA ALA A 267 5.52 -17.32 -5.80
C ALA A 267 5.36 -18.84 -5.83
N LYS A 268 4.19 -19.32 -6.27
CA LYS A 268 3.91 -20.74 -6.52
C LYS A 268 3.24 -20.92 -7.88
N ILE A 269 3.58 -22.00 -8.57
CA ILE A 269 2.80 -22.51 -9.69
C ILE A 269 1.63 -23.32 -9.12
N VAL A 270 0.42 -23.03 -9.57
CA VAL A 270 -0.81 -23.74 -9.20
C VAL A 270 -1.63 -24.05 -10.44
N ASN A 271 -2.41 -25.12 -10.40
CA ASN A 271 -3.38 -25.39 -11.46
C ASN A 271 -4.64 -24.55 -11.21
N ALA A 272 -5.03 -23.72 -12.17
CA ALA A 272 -6.33 -23.07 -12.18
C ALA A 272 -7.44 -24.11 -12.43
N GLU A 273 -8.70 -23.74 -12.16
CA GLU A 273 -9.86 -24.63 -12.30
C GLU A 273 -10.03 -25.18 -13.73
N ASN A 274 -9.53 -24.46 -14.73
CA ASN A 274 -9.53 -24.88 -16.14
C ASN A 274 -8.33 -25.78 -16.52
N GLY A 275 -7.50 -26.19 -15.56
CA GLY A 275 -6.35 -27.07 -15.77
C GLY A 275 -5.06 -26.37 -16.22
N VAL A 276 -5.08 -25.05 -16.43
CA VAL A 276 -3.89 -24.28 -16.83
C VAL A 276 -3.01 -23.99 -15.62
N GLN A 277 -1.70 -24.17 -15.77
CA GLN A 277 -0.73 -23.76 -14.76
C GLN A 277 -0.55 -22.24 -14.75
N VAL A 278 -0.79 -21.63 -13.60
CA VAL A 278 -0.64 -20.19 -13.38
C VAL A 278 0.38 -19.92 -12.27
N LEU A 279 1.09 -18.80 -12.39
CA LEU A 279 2.00 -18.33 -11.35
C LEU A 279 1.27 -17.39 -10.42
N THR A 280 1.11 -17.80 -9.16
CA THR A 280 0.59 -16.96 -8.09
C THR A 280 1.74 -16.37 -7.30
N VAL A 281 1.92 -15.06 -7.40
CA VAL A 281 2.98 -14.29 -6.73
C VAL A 281 2.43 -13.68 -5.45
N PHE A 282 3.14 -13.84 -4.34
CA PHE A 282 2.76 -13.34 -3.01
C PHE A 282 3.65 -12.18 -2.53
N SER A 283 4.67 -11.82 -3.32
CA SER A 283 5.66 -10.81 -2.94
C SER A 283 5.41 -9.49 -3.65
N SER A 284 5.34 -8.41 -2.88
CA SER A 284 5.29 -7.03 -3.40
C SER A 284 6.61 -6.53 -3.97
N SER A 285 7.71 -7.25 -3.76
CA SER A 285 9.04 -6.91 -4.28
C SER A 285 9.43 -7.77 -5.50
N ALA A 286 8.47 -8.38 -6.18
CA ALA A 286 8.68 -9.22 -7.36
C ALA A 286 8.67 -8.42 -8.68
N GLU A 287 9.12 -7.17 -8.64
CA GLU A 287 9.26 -6.26 -9.79
C GLU A 287 8.02 -6.23 -10.70
N HIS A 288 8.17 -6.59 -11.98
CA HIS A 288 7.09 -6.62 -12.98
C HIS A 288 5.94 -7.56 -12.60
N LEU A 289 6.21 -8.56 -11.75
CA LEU A 289 5.24 -9.54 -11.28
C LEU A 289 4.68 -9.27 -9.89
N ALA A 290 5.05 -8.13 -9.27
CA ALA A 290 4.70 -7.81 -7.89
C ALA A 290 3.21 -7.95 -7.57
N ALA A 291 2.94 -8.55 -6.41
CA ALA A 291 1.63 -8.55 -5.79
C ALA A 291 1.32 -7.17 -5.20
N GLU A 292 0.06 -6.73 -5.31
CA GLU A 292 -0.39 -5.48 -4.69
C GLU A 292 -0.85 -5.72 -3.26
N GLY A 293 -0.23 -5.05 -2.28
CA GLY A 293 -0.61 -5.14 -0.86
C GLY A 293 -0.33 -6.50 -0.23
N VAL A 294 -1.26 -6.99 0.61
CA VAL A 294 -1.23 -8.31 1.28
C VAL A 294 -1.88 -9.43 0.46
N GLY A 295 -2.21 -9.14 -0.80
CA GLY A 295 -2.83 -10.09 -1.69
C GLY A 295 -1.82 -11.00 -2.37
N HIS A 296 -2.33 -11.71 -3.36
CA HIS A 296 -1.52 -12.37 -4.37
C HIS A 296 -1.88 -11.80 -5.73
N ARG A 297 -0.99 -11.96 -6.69
CA ARG A 297 -1.27 -11.69 -8.10
C ARG A 297 -1.02 -12.95 -8.90
N THR A 298 -2.02 -13.35 -9.67
CA THR A 298 -1.93 -14.53 -10.53
C THR A 298 -1.62 -14.10 -11.95
N TRP A 299 -0.75 -14.87 -12.60
CA TRP A 299 -0.30 -14.63 -13.97
C TRP A 299 -0.43 -15.90 -14.79
N GLY A 300 -1.07 -15.78 -15.96
CA GLY A 300 -0.90 -16.76 -17.03
C GLY A 300 0.49 -16.66 -17.67
N PRO A 301 1.01 -17.74 -18.30
CA PRO A 301 2.34 -17.77 -18.88
C PRO A 301 2.66 -16.59 -19.81
N PHE A 302 1.81 -16.29 -20.79
CA PHE A 302 2.01 -15.19 -21.74
C PHE A 302 1.96 -13.83 -21.06
N ALA A 303 1.07 -13.66 -20.08
CA ALA A 303 0.98 -12.41 -19.33
C ALA A 303 2.25 -12.16 -18.51
N ALA A 304 2.80 -13.20 -17.86
CA ALA A 304 4.07 -13.11 -17.15
C ALA A 304 5.24 -12.81 -18.10
N TYR A 305 5.34 -13.54 -19.22
CA TYR A 305 6.35 -13.31 -20.25
C TYR A 305 6.30 -11.87 -20.80
N ALA A 306 5.10 -11.36 -21.13
CA ALA A 306 4.95 -9.99 -21.60
C ALA A 306 5.39 -8.96 -20.55
N ALA A 307 5.06 -9.19 -19.28
CA ALA A 307 5.43 -8.30 -18.17
C ALA A 307 6.95 -8.27 -17.95
N ILE A 308 7.60 -9.43 -17.91
CA ILE A 308 9.04 -9.59 -17.68
C ILE A 308 9.85 -9.08 -18.87
N ASN A 309 9.58 -9.60 -20.07
CA ASN A 309 10.49 -9.45 -21.21
C ASN A 309 10.20 -8.21 -22.05
N HIS A 310 8.98 -7.66 -21.94
CA HIS A 310 8.51 -6.58 -22.80
C HIS A 310 7.86 -5.43 -22.02
N GLY A 311 8.03 -5.36 -20.70
CA GLY A 311 7.49 -4.28 -19.86
C GLY A 311 5.96 -4.16 -19.92
N GLY A 312 5.27 -5.25 -20.25
CA GLY A 312 3.82 -5.29 -20.46
C GLY A 312 3.36 -5.00 -21.88
N ASP A 313 4.25 -4.72 -22.85
CA ASP A 313 3.88 -4.58 -24.26
C ASP A 313 3.51 -5.95 -24.86
N ARG A 314 2.21 -6.25 -24.81
CA ARG A 314 1.63 -7.49 -25.34
C ARG A 314 1.82 -7.65 -26.85
N ARG A 315 1.92 -6.56 -27.62
CA ARG A 315 2.12 -6.63 -29.08
C ARG A 315 3.55 -7.02 -29.41
N ALA A 316 4.52 -6.42 -28.72
CA ALA A 316 5.92 -6.81 -28.83
C ALA A 316 6.12 -8.27 -28.39
N ALA A 317 5.53 -8.66 -27.26
CA ALA A 317 5.58 -10.04 -26.76
C ALA A 317 4.97 -11.03 -27.76
N ALA A 318 3.79 -10.73 -28.32
CA ALA A 318 3.14 -11.59 -29.31
C ALA A 318 4.00 -11.80 -30.58
N ARG A 319 4.74 -10.78 -31.02
CA ARG A 319 5.68 -10.92 -32.14
C ARG A 319 6.87 -11.81 -31.78
N ALA A 320 7.41 -11.66 -30.57
CA ALA A 320 8.54 -12.45 -30.10
C ALA A 320 8.18 -13.95 -30.01
N ILE A 321 7.05 -14.30 -29.40
CA ILE A 321 6.64 -15.70 -29.28
C ILE A 321 6.29 -16.32 -30.64
N ARG A 322 5.77 -15.54 -31.61
CA ARG A 322 5.59 -16.03 -32.98
C ARG A 322 6.92 -16.41 -33.63
N ALA A 323 7.97 -15.61 -33.41
CA ALA A 323 9.31 -15.92 -33.90
C ALA A 323 9.91 -17.15 -33.21
N MET A 324 9.46 -17.47 -31.99
CA MET A 324 9.79 -18.71 -31.27
C MET A 324 8.93 -19.91 -31.69
N GLY A 325 8.02 -19.75 -32.66
CA GLY A 325 7.20 -20.83 -33.20
C GLY A 325 5.84 -21.04 -32.51
N TYR A 326 5.37 -20.08 -31.70
CA TYR A 326 4.03 -20.13 -31.11
C TYR A 326 2.96 -19.53 -32.04
N GLY A 327 1.82 -20.20 -32.16
CA GLY A 327 0.72 -19.82 -33.06
C GLY A 327 0.85 -20.32 -34.51
N GLY A 328 1.70 -21.31 -34.75
CA GLY A 328 1.72 -22.07 -36.01
C GLY A 328 0.61 -23.12 -35.98
N ALA A 329 -0.15 -23.25 -37.08
CA ALA A 329 -1.22 -24.24 -37.18
C ALA A 329 -0.69 -25.64 -36.83
N SER A 330 -1.38 -26.34 -35.92
CA SER A 330 -1.27 -27.80 -35.82
C SER A 330 -1.43 -28.38 -37.22
N LYS A 331 -0.37 -28.99 -37.74
CA LYS A 331 -0.50 -29.95 -38.83
C LYS A 331 -1.00 -31.27 -38.28
#